data_AF-B4PKC8-F1
#
_entry.id   AF-B4PKC8-F1
#
_cell.length_a   1.000
_cell.length_b   1.000
_cell.length_c   1.000
_cell.angle_alpha   90.00
_cell.angle_beta   90.00
_cell.angle_gamma   90.00
#
_symmetry.space_group_name_H-M   'P 1'
#
loop_
_entity.id
_entity.type
_entity.pdbx_description
1 polymer ?
#
loop_
_entity_poly.entity_id
_entity_poly.type
_entity_poly.pdbx_seq_one_letter_code
_entity_poly.pdbx_strand_id
1 'polypeptide(L)'
;MNYALGLGEERSYGTHIVIRHTRDRFYTDINEIRAELQYTIRDGVMTIRSTNVPKELGGHGIGKLLAKAALDYALLNGQFIVIKCRFVQYYIDKYEPQYAEYILK
;
A
#
# COMPACT_ATOMS: atom_id res chain seq x y z
N MET A 1 24.32 13.13 47.26
CA MET A 1 23.45 11.93 47.22
C MET A 1 22.72 11.95 45.90
N ASN A 2 23.00 10.98 45.04
CA ASN A 2 22.33 10.75 43.77
C ASN A 2 20.95 10.14 44.02
N TYR A 3 19.91 10.63 43.36
CA TYR A 3 18.84 9.78 42.83
C TYR A 3 18.39 10.33 41.48
N ALA A 4 18.70 9.56 40.45
CA ALA A 4 18.14 9.67 39.12
C ALA A 4 16.89 8.79 39.01
N LEU A 5 16.15 9.03 37.91
CA LEU A 5 15.14 8.19 37.24
C LEU A 5 13.68 8.41 37.71
N GLY A 6 12.69 8.58 36.83
CA GLY A 6 12.63 8.23 35.42
C GLY A 6 11.84 9.24 34.58
N LEU A 7 12.39 9.48 33.39
CA LEU A 7 11.70 10.06 32.25
C LEU A 7 10.59 9.08 31.82
N GLY A 8 9.34 9.46 32.07
CA GLY A 8 8.21 8.88 31.35
C GLY A 8 8.12 9.51 29.97
N GLU A 9 9.03 9.15 29.05
CA GLU A 9 8.82 9.44 27.63
C GLU A 9 7.67 8.55 27.13
N GLU A 10 6.50 9.14 26.89
CA GLU A 10 5.47 8.60 26.03
C GLU A 10 6.03 8.39 24.61
N ARG A 11 6.67 7.24 24.37
CA ARG A 11 7.03 6.84 23.01
C ARG A 11 5.86 6.10 22.39
N SER A 12 4.91 6.88 21.86
CA SER A 12 4.10 6.40 20.74
C SER A 12 5.05 6.20 19.56
N TYR A 13 5.64 5.01 19.43
CA TYR A 13 6.28 4.57 18.20
C TYR A 13 5.17 4.35 17.17
N GLY A 14 4.62 5.43 16.63
CA GLY A 14 3.87 5.36 15.39
C GLY A 14 4.84 4.85 14.33
N THR A 15 4.70 3.59 13.93
CA THR A 15 5.49 3.02 12.83
C THR A 15 5.32 3.92 11.63
N HIS A 16 6.35 4.70 11.29
CA HIS A 16 6.33 5.56 10.12
C HIS A 16 6.47 4.66 8.88
N ILE A 17 5.34 4.31 8.26
CA ILE A 17 5.30 3.48 7.06
C ILE A 17 5.57 4.38 5.86
N VAL A 18 6.72 4.19 5.21
CA VAL A 18 7.05 4.86 3.94
C VAL A 18 6.74 3.92 2.79
N ILE A 19 5.86 4.37 1.88
CA ILE A 19 5.58 3.67 0.63
C ILE A 19 6.59 4.17 -0.41
N ARG A 20 7.34 3.24 -0.99
CA ARG A 20 8.27 3.46 -2.09
C ARG A 20 7.68 2.94 -3.38
N HIS A 21 8.14 3.49 -4.50
CA HIS A 21 7.61 3.20 -5.82
C HIS A 21 8.76 2.94 -6.81
N THR A 22 8.57 1.97 -7.70
CA THR A 22 9.41 1.76 -8.89
C THR A 22 8.50 1.63 -10.12
N ARG A 23 9.08 1.43 -11.30
CA ARG A 23 8.33 1.27 -12.56
C ARG A 23 7.23 0.20 -12.56
N ASP A 24 7.32 -0.81 -11.69
CA ASP A 24 6.47 -2.01 -11.71
C ASP A 24 5.85 -2.38 -10.36
N ARG A 25 6.14 -1.63 -9.29
CA ARG A 25 5.61 -1.94 -7.95
C ARG A 25 5.59 -0.77 -7.00
N PHE A 26 4.72 -0.89 -6.00
CA PHE A 26 4.76 -0.14 -4.75
C PHE A 26 5.21 -1.08 -3.64
N TYR A 27 6.03 -0.61 -2.71
CA TYR A 27 6.52 -1.45 -1.62
C TYR A 27 6.88 -0.65 -0.38
N THR A 28 6.97 -1.34 0.75
CA THR A 28 7.54 -0.82 1.99
C THR A 28 8.39 -1.90 2.63
N ASP A 29 9.45 -1.47 3.32
CA ASP A 29 10.35 -2.35 4.05
C ASP A 29 10.24 -2.00 5.53
N ILE A 30 9.82 -2.96 6.36
CA ILE A 30 9.66 -2.82 7.81
C ILE A 30 10.45 -3.95 8.45
N ASN A 31 11.42 -3.62 9.30
CA ASN A 31 12.33 -4.59 9.92
C ASN A 31 12.91 -5.58 8.89
N GLU A 32 13.36 -5.06 7.75
CA GLU A 32 13.93 -5.84 6.63
C GLU A 32 12.95 -6.78 5.91
N ILE A 33 11.66 -6.79 6.31
CA ILE A 33 10.59 -7.55 5.67
C ILE A 33 9.87 -6.64 4.67
N ARG A 34 9.71 -7.14 3.43
CA ARG A 34 9.07 -6.40 2.34
C ARG A 34 7.60 -6.76 2.17
N ALA A 35 6.75 -5.75 2.16
CA ALA A 35 5.41 -5.85 1.60
C ALA A 35 5.36 -5.10 0.25
N GLU A 36 4.72 -5.67 -0.76
CA GLU A 36 4.69 -5.09 -2.10
C GLU A 36 3.37 -5.32 -2.85
N LEU A 37 3.08 -4.42 -3.78
CA LEU A 37 2.04 -4.51 -4.78
C LEU A 37 2.66 -4.36 -6.15
N GLN A 38 2.44 -5.33 -7.03
CA GLN A 38 3.00 -5.35 -8.37
C GLN A 38 1.95 -5.01 -9.43
N TYR A 39 2.36 -4.27 -10.45
CA TYR A 39 1.51 -3.88 -11.57
C TYR A 39 2.31 -3.87 -12.88
N THR A 40 1.62 -3.61 -13.99
CA THR A 40 2.21 -3.32 -15.31
C THR A 40 1.44 -2.20 -15.98
N ILE A 41 2.08 -1.38 -16.81
CA ILE A 41 1.41 -0.38 -17.63
C ILE A 41 1.62 -0.72 -19.10
N ARG A 42 0.54 -0.74 -19.88
CA ARG A 42 0.55 -0.90 -21.35
C ARG A 42 -0.57 -0.06 -21.94
N ASP A 43 -0.27 0.71 -22.98
CA ASP A 43 -1.25 1.50 -23.73
C ASP A 43 -2.15 2.40 -22.86
N GLY A 44 -1.54 3.03 -21.83
CA GLY A 44 -2.27 3.88 -20.88
C GLY A 44 -3.10 3.12 -19.85
N VAL A 45 -3.03 1.79 -19.81
CA VAL A 45 -3.76 0.93 -18.86
C VAL A 45 -2.80 0.34 -17.83
N MET A 46 -3.07 0.62 -16.55
CA MET A 46 -2.38 0.03 -15.41
C MET A 46 -3.11 -1.24 -14.95
N THR A 47 -2.46 -2.41 -15.13
CA THR A 47 -2.96 -3.68 -14.62
C THR A 47 -2.34 -4.02 -13.27
N ILE A 48 -3.15 -4.02 -12.21
CA ILE A 48 -2.71 -4.43 -10.87
C ILE A 48 -2.79 -5.95 -10.74
N ARG A 49 -1.64 -6.60 -10.54
CA ARG A 49 -1.49 -8.06 -10.64
C ARG A 49 -1.61 -8.76 -9.29
N SER A 50 -0.87 -8.29 -8.29
CA SER A 50 -0.78 -8.98 -7.00
C SER A 50 -0.36 -8.03 -5.89
N THR A 51 -0.86 -8.30 -4.69
CA THR A 51 -0.38 -7.68 -3.44
C THR A 51 0.10 -8.79 -2.53
N ASN A 52 1.34 -8.70 -2.06
CA ASN A 52 1.94 -9.63 -1.11
C ASN A 52 2.34 -8.87 0.15
N VAL A 53 1.73 -9.25 1.28
CA VAL A 53 2.08 -8.75 2.60
C VAL A 53 2.46 -9.98 3.42
N PRO A 54 3.73 -10.15 3.79
CA PRO A 54 4.16 -11.23 4.66
C PRO A 54 3.36 -11.25 5.96
N LYS A 55 3.15 -12.44 6.54
CA LYS A 55 2.27 -12.61 7.71
C LYS A 55 2.76 -11.83 8.92
N GLU A 56 4.07 -11.65 9.03
CA GLU A 56 4.77 -10.86 10.03
C GLU A 56 4.36 -9.38 10.00
N LEU A 57 3.92 -8.90 8.83
CA LEU A 57 3.42 -7.55 8.60
C LEU A 57 1.88 -7.49 8.50
N GLY A 58 1.21 -8.63 8.72
CA GLY A 58 -0.25 -8.74 8.65
C GLY A 58 -0.95 -7.90 9.73
N GLY A 59 -2.22 -7.54 9.50
CA GLY A 59 -3.04 -6.83 10.51
C GLY A 59 -2.77 -5.32 10.63
N HIS A 60 -1.72 -4.78 10.03
CA HIS A 60 -1.35 -3.36 10.12
C HIS A 60 -1.87 -2.48 8.98
N GLY A 61 -2.75 -2.99 8.11
CA GLY A 61 -3.32 -2.22 7.00
C GLY A 61 -2.38 -1.93 5.83
N ILE A 62 -1.15 -2.47 5.83
CA ILE A 62 -0.13 -2.22 4.80
C ILE A 62 -0.63 -2.54 3.38
N GLY A 63 -1.37 -3.64 3.21
CA GLY A 63 -1.93 -3.99 1.91
C GLY A 63 -2.88 -2.91 1.37
N LYS A 64 -3.66 -2.28 2.24
CA LYS A 64 -4.57 -1.18 1.86
C LYS A 64 -3.78 0.08 1.48
N LEU A 65 -2.72 0.40 2.24
CA LEU A 65 -1.84 1.53 1.92
C LEU A 65 -1.18 1.36 0.55
N LEU A 66 -0.68 0.16 0.25
CA LEU A 66 -0.10 -0.16 -1.05
C LEU A 66 -1.14 -0.07 -2.18
N ALA A 67 -2.34 -0.61 -1.96
CA ALA A 67 -3.43 -0.54 -2.93
C ALA A 67 -3.83 0.90 -3.22
N LYS A 68 -4.02 1.71 -2.18
CA LYS A 68 -4.36 3.13 -2.32
C LYS A 68 -3.30 3.87 -3.12
N ALA A 69 -2.02 3.70 -2.77
CA ALA A 69 -0.92 4.35 -3.47
C ALA A 69 -0.88 3.98 -4.96
N ALA A 70 -1.12 2.70 -5.29
CA ALA A 70 -1.16 2.24 -6.68
C ALA A 70 -2.35 2.82 -7.46
N LEU A 71 -3.52 2.89 -6.85
CA LEU A 71 -4.74 3.43 -7.47
C LEU A 71 -4.62 4.95 -7.66
N ASP A 72 -4.18 5.68 -6.64
CA ASP A 72 -3.92 7.12 -6.73
C ASP A 72 -2.91 7.42 -7.84
N TYR A 73 -1.84 6.62 -7.94
CA TYR A 73 -0.85 6.77 -8.99
C TYR A 73 -1.46 6.60 -10.38
N ALA A 74 -2.32 5.61 -10.60
CA ALA A 74 -2.99 5.43 -11.90
C ALA A 74 -3.81 6.68 -12.27
N LEU A 75 -4.62 7.19 -11.34
CA LEU A 75 -5.47 8.36 -11.57
C LEU A 75 -4.64 9.62 -11.84
N LEU A 76 -3.60 9.88 -11.04
CA LEU A 76 -2.72 11.05 -11.22
C LEU A 76 -1.97 11.03 -12.56
N ASN A 77 -1.74 9.85 -13.12
CA ASN A 77 -1.10 9.68 -14.42
C ASN A 77 -2.10 9.51 -15.58
N GLY A 78 -3.40 9.73 -15.34
CA GLY A 78 -4.44 9.61 -16.37
C GLY A 78 -4.58 8.20 -16.95
N GLN A 79 -4.24 7.17 -16.16
CA GLN A 79 -4.28 5.78 -16.58
C GLN A 79 -5.61 5.14 -16.25
N PHE A 80 -6.13 4.33 -17.17
CA PHE A 80 -7.21 3.42 -16.87
C PHE A 80 -6.70 2.22 -16.06
N ILE A 81 -7.58 1.57 -15.30
CA ILE A 81 -7.20 0.52 -14.36
C ILE A 81 -7.80 -0.83 -14.78
N VAL A 82 -7.01 -1.90 -14.69
CA VAL A 82 -7.49 -3.29 -14.73
C VAL A 82 -7.05 -3.99 -13.45
N ILE A 83 -7.98 -4.63 -12.74
CA ILE A 83 -7.69 -5.33 -11.49
C ILE A 83 -7.69 -6.84 -11.72
N LYS A 84 -6.52 -7.48 -11.55
CA LYS A 84 -6.39 -8.95 -11.48
C LYS A 84 -6.20 -9.47 -10.06
N CYS A 85 -5.80 -8.58 -9.13
CA CYS A 85 -5.62 -8.93 -7.74
C CYS A 85 -6.94 -8.93 -6.98
N ARG A 86 -7.39 -10.09 -6.50
CA ARG A 86 -8.63 -10.23 -5.71
C ARG A 86 -8.65 -9.36 -4.45
N PHE A 87 -7.50 -9.19 -3.79
CA PHE A 87 -7.39 -8.34 -2.62
C PHE A 87 -7.68 -6.87 -2.96
N VAL A 88 -7.14 -6.37 -4.07
CA VAL A 88 -7.35 -4.99 -4.50
C VAL A 88 -8.80 -4.79 -4.97
N GLN A 89 -9.38 -5.77 -5.66
CA GLN A 89 -10.80 -5.74 -6.01
C GLN A 89 -11.67 -5.62 -4.74
N TYR A 90 -11.44 -6.48 -3.75
CA TYR A 90 -12.13 -6.42 -2.46
C TYR A 90 -11.93 -5.08 -1.75
N TYR A 91 -10.72 -4.52 -1.80
CA TYR A 91 -10.43 -3.22 -1.20
C TYR A 91 -11.27 -2.10 -1.82
N ILE A 92 -11.35 -2.05 -3.14
CA ILE A 92 -12.16 -1.08 -3.88
C ILE A 92 -13.63 -1.26 -3.54
N ASP A 93 -14.17 -2.47 -3.70
CA ASP A 93 -15.60 -2.75 -3.51
C ASP A 93 -16.08 -2.37 -2.11
N LYS A 94 -15.23 -2.56 -1.09
CA LYS A 94 -15.60 -2.38 0.30
C LYS A 94 -15.24 -1.02 0.89
N TYR A 95 -14.12 -0.43 0.49
CA TYR A 95 -13.55 0.73 1.18
C TYR A 95 -13.37 1.95 0.28
N GLU A 96 -13.17 1.78 -1.02
CA GLU A 96 -12.87 2.87 -1.94
C GLU A 96 -13.64 2.74 -3.28
N PRO A 97 -14.99 2.72 -3.24
CA PRO A 97 -15.80 2.49 -4.44
C PRO A 97 -15.60 3.57 -5.51
N GLN A 98 -15.10 4.76 -5.17
CA GLN A 98 -14.83 5.83 -6.12
C GLN A 98 -13.80 5.48 -7.20
N TYR A 99 -12.93 4.49 -6.97
CA TYR A 99 -12.00 4.05 -8.02
C TYR A 99 -12.69 3.23 -9.12
N ALA A 100 -13.91 2.71 -8.87
CA ALA A 100 -14.62 1.84 -9.80
C ALA A 100 -14.92 2.49 -11.15
N GLU A 101 -15.07 3.82 -11.18
CA GLU A 101 -15.33 4.58 -12.42
C GLU A 101 -14.15 4.56 -13.41
N TYR A 102 -12.94 4.27 -12.92
CA TYR A 102 -11.71 4.22 -13.72
C TYR A 102 -11.30 2.79 -14.11
N ILE A 103 -12.07 1.80 -13.66
CA ILE A 103 -11.80 0.39 -13.94
C ILE A 103 -12.42 0.00 -15.28
N LEU A 104 -11.59 -0.52 -16.17
CA LEU A 104 -12.05 -1.16 -17.41
C LEU A 104 -12.65 -2.53 -17.08
N LYS A 105 -13.83 -2.78 -17.62
CA LYS A 105 -14.55 -4.04 -17.51
C LYS A 105 -14.09 -5.04 -18.56
#